data_AF-A0A2D8SZ31-F1
#
_entry.id   AF-A0A2D8SZ31-F1
#
_cell.length_a   1.000
_cell.length_b   1.000
_cell.length_c   1.000
_cell.angle_alpha   90.00
_cell.angle_beta   90.00
_cell.angle_gamma   90.00
#
_symmetry.space_group_name_H-M   'P 1'
#
loop_
_entity.id
_entity.type
_entity.pdbx_description
1 polymer ?
#
loop_
_entity_poly.entity_id
_entity_poly.type
_entity_poly.pdbx_seq_one_letter_code
_entity_poly.pdbx_strand_id
1 'polypeptide(L)'
;MVQDLERCLVGGTFDRFHKGHEHLLKESLKRTHFLEVWITSDAMASKKSDLVEPFSKRRHSILEWADVNAKGLVKTFELKDTFGPAPSRSDCDGIV
;
A
#
# COMPACT_ATOMS: atom_id res chain seq x y z
N MET A 1 22.15 3.17 1.38
CA MET A 1 21.12 2.81 0.38
C MET A 1 20.70 4.09 -0.30
N VAL A 2 20.56 4.07 -1.62
CA VAL A 2 20.16 5.27 -2.38
C VAL A 2 18.65 5.19 -2.55
N GLN A 3 17.93 6.15 -1.95
CA GLN A 3 16.55 6.45 -2.33
C GLN A 3 16.64 7.27 -3.61
N ASP A 4 16.19 6.69 -4.72
CA ASP A 4 16.25 7.27 -6.07
C ASP A 4 14.85 7.59 -6.63
N LEU A 5 13.81 7.36 -5.83
CA LEU A 5 12.42 7.65 -6.13
C LEU A 5 11.85 8.62 -5.09
N GLU A 6 11.13 9.64 -5.53
CA GLU A 6 10.43 10.59 -4.68
C GLU A 6 9.16 9.98 -4.09
N ARG A 7 8.38 9.25 -4.92
CA ARG A 7 7.10 8.70 -4.50
C ARG A 7 6.69 7.45 -5.28
N CYS A 8 6.61 6.35 -4.55
CA CYS A 8 6.12 5.08 -5.05
C CYS A 8 4.66 4.80 -4.68
N LEU A 9 3.98 4.09 -5.57
CA LEU A 9 2.66 3.50 -5.37
C LEU A 9 2.79 1.98 -5.18
N VAL A 10 2.12 1.42 -4.17
CA VAL A 10 1.92 -0.03 -4.03
C VAL A 10 0.42 -0.29 -3.96
N GLY A 11 -0.09 -1.21 -4.78
CA GLY A 11 -1.49 -1.64 -4.77
C GLY A 11 -1.66 -3.06 -4.24
N GLY A 12 -2.67 -3.29 -3.40
CA GLY A 12 -2.93 -4.66 -2.92
C GLY A 12 -4.17 -4.79 -2.05
N THR A 13 -4.60 -6.03 -1.78
CA THR A 13 -5.67 -6.28 -0.82
C THR A 13 -5.18 -6.17 0.61
N PHE A 14 -3.95 -6.64 0.87
CA PHE A 14 -3.35 -6.65 2.22
C PHE A 14 -4.21 -7.36 3.27
N ASP A 15 -4.93 -8.40 2.87
CA ASP A 15 -5.66 -9.26 3.81
C ASP A 15 -4.68 -9.93 4.78
N ARG A 16 -5.02 -9.97 6.07
CA ARG A 16 -4.23 -10.63 7.12
C ARG A 16 -2.74 -10.31 7.00
N PHE A 17 -2.42 -9.03 7.19
CA PHE A 17 -1.08 -8.47 6.98
C PHE A 17 0.04 -9.39 7.52
N HIS A 18 0.85 -9.93 6.61
CA HIS A 18 1.85 -10.96 6.91
C HIS A 18 3.24 -10.58 6.35
N LYS A 19 4.26 -11.40 6.62
CA LYS A 19 5.67 -11.14 6.25
C LYS A 19 5.90 -10.81 4.78
N GLY A 20 5.13 -11.41 3.87
CA GLY A 20 5.17 -11.04 2.43
C GLY A 20 4.82 -9.57 2.17
N HIS A 21 3.74 -9.06 2.77
CA HIS A 21 3.37 -7.64 2.66
C HIS A 21 4.41 -6.74 3.31
N GLU A 22 4.89 -7.11 4.51
CA GLU A 22 5.96 -6.37 5.18
C GLU A 22 7.22 -6.27 4.32
N HIS A 23 7.64 -7.37 3.70
CA HIS A 23 8.81 -7.39 2.82
C HIS A 23 8.61 -6.45 1.61
N LEU A 24 7.45 -6.51 0.95
CA LEU A 24 7.08 -5.63 -0.15
C LEU A 24 7.20 -4.14 0.23
N LEU A 25 6.63 -3.75 1.37
CA LEU A 25 6.68 -2.37 1.85
C LEU A 25 8.11 -1.96 2.24
N LYS A 26 8.88 -2.84 2.89
CA LYS A 26 10.29 -2.59 3.25
C LYS A 26 11.17 -2.39 2.03
N GLU A 27 11.06 -3.24 1.02
CA GLU A 27 11.85 -3.09 -0.21
C GLU A 27 11.46 -1.80 -0.96
N SER A 28 10.18 -1.43 -0.97
CA SER A 28 9.72 -0.16 -1.54
C SER A 28 10.36 1.04 -0.83
N LEU A 29 10.35 1.05 0.51
CA LEU A 29 10.92 2.13 1.33
C LEU A 29 12.44 2.28 1.22
N LYS A 30 13.16 1.24 0.75
CA LYS A 30 14.61 1.37 0.46
C LYS A 30 14.89 2.26 -0.75
N ARG A 31 13.92 2.38 -1.66
CA ARG A 31 14.05 3.09 -2.94
C ARG A 31 13.32 4.43 -2.96
N THR A 32 12.25 4.58 -2.17
CA THR A 32 11.39 5.76 -2.19
C THR A 32 11.51 6.65 -0.95
N HIS A 33 11.35 7.96 -1.11
CA HIS A 33 11.15 8.90 0.01
C HIS A 33 9.75 8.81 0.61
N PHE A 34 8.71 8.69 -0.23
CA PHE A 34 7.33 8.51 0.21
C PHE A 34 6.68 7.28 -0.42
N LEU A 35 5.91 6.55 0.37
CA LEU A 35 5.19 5.37 -0.08
C LEU A 35 3.68 5.56 0.10
N GLU A 36 2.93 5.43 -0.99
CA GLU A 36 1.47 5.35 -0.94
C GLU A 36 1.00 3.91 -1.09
N VAL A 37 0.27 3.42 -0.09
CA VAL A 37 -0.29 2.07 -0.08
C VAL A 37 -1.79 2.16 -0.40
N TRP A 38 -2.15 1.66 -1.57
CA TRP A 38 -3.50 1.64 -2.12
C TRP A 38 -4.16 0.29 -1.85
N ILE A 39 -5.11 0.31 -0.93
CA ILE A 39 -5.72 -0.90 -0.37
C ILE A 39 -7.08 -1.11 -1.03
N THR A 40 -7.33 -2.28 -1.63
CA THR A 40 -8.63 -2.55 -2.29
C THR A 40 -9.80 -2.32 -1.35
N SER A 41 -10.82 -1.60 -1.81
CA SER A 41 -12.12 -1.49 -1.15
C SER A 41 -12.75 -2.86 -0.88
N ASP A 42 -13.68 -2.92 0.06
CA ASP A 42 -14.38 -4.18 0.37
C ASP A 42 -15.15 -4.72 -0.85
N ALA A 43 -15.73 -3.83 -1.65
CA ALA A 43 -16.42 -4.20 -2.90
C ALA A 43 -15.49 -4.81 -3.95
N MET A 44 -14.20 -4.48 -3.94
CA MET A 44 -13.20 -5.10 -4.80
C MET A 44 -12.65 -6.40 -4.22
N ALA A 45 -12.44 -6.44 -2.90
CA ALA A 45 -11.89 -7.59 -2.21
C ALA A 45 -12.85 -8.79 -2.21
N SER A 46 -14.15 -8.54 -1.98
CA SER A 46 -15.17 -9.59 -1.95
C SER A 46 -15.33 -10.33 -3.28
N LYS A 47 -15.02 -9.68 -4.41
CA LYS A 47 -15.00 -10.34 -5.73
C LYS A 47 -14.02 -11.52 -5.82
N LYS A 48 -13.00 -11.55 -4.96
CA LYS A 48 -12.03 -12.66 -4.88
C LYS A 48 -12.39 -13.67 -3.79
N SER A 49 -12.88 -13.20 -2.64
CA SER A 49 -13.29 -14.04 -1.51
C SER A 49 -14.05 -13.22 -0.47
N ASP A 50 -15.15 -13.77 0.05
CA ASP A 50 -15.93 -13.17 1.15
C ASP A 50 -15.24 -13.29 2.52
N LEU A 51 -14.12 -14.03 2.60
CA LEU A 51 -13.37 -14.23 3.84
C LEU A 51 -12.32 -13.13 4.10
N VAL A 52 -12.20 -12.16 3.19
CA VAL A 52 -11.27 -11.05 3.32
C VAL A 52 -11.72 -10.13 4.46
N GLU A 53 -10.78 -9.67 5.27
CA GLU A 53 -11.05 -8.75 6.37
C GLU A 53 -11.61 -7.40 5.85
N PRO A 54 -12.40 -6.67 6.66
CA PRO A 54 -12.89 -5.34 6.27
C PRO A 54 -11.74 -4.36 5.97
N PHE A 55 -11.96 -3.41 5.08
CA PHE A 55 -11.01 -2.39 4.67
C PHE A 55 -10.38 -1.67 5.87
N SER A 56 -11.20 -1.34 6.86
CA SER A 56 -10.76 -0.70 8.10
C SER A 56 -9.70 -1.51 8.83
N LYS A 57 -9.87 -2.84 8.93
CA LYS A 57 -8.94 -3.73 9.61
C LYS A 57 -7.63 -3.89 8.82
N ARG A 58 -7.72 -4.12 7.50
CA ARG A 58 -6.55 -4.24 6.61
C ARG A 58 -5.71 -2.96 6.62
N ARG A 59 -6.38 -1.80 6.53
CA ARG A 59 -5.74 -0.48 6.65
C ARG A 59 -5.11 -0.26 8.02
N HIS A 60 -5.80 -0.64 9.09
CA HIS A 60 -5.29 -0.49 10.45
C HIS A 60 -3.98 -1.27 10.64
N SER A 61 -3.92 -2.53 10.21
CA SER A 61 -2.70 -3.33 10.32
C SER A 61 -1.49 -2.73 9.58
N ILE A 62 -1.71 -2.12 8.40
CA ILE A 62 -0.64 -1.40 7.69
C ILE A 62 -0.20 -0.16 8.46
N LEU A 63 -1.15 0.61 9.02
CA LEU A 63 -0.85 1.83 9.78
C LEU A 63 -0.10 1.53 11.08
N GLU A 64 -0.49 0.48 11.82
CA GLU A 64 0.24 0.03 13.01
C GLU A 64 1.68 -0.36 12.68
N TRP A 65 1.86 -1.15 11.61
CA TRP A 65 3.19 -1.51 11.14
C TRP A 65 4.00 -0.28 10.73
N ALA A 66 3.38 0.67 10.01
CA ALA A 66 4.05 1.88 9.54
C ALA A 66 4.42 2.83 10.68
N ASP A 67 3.62 2.94 11.75
CA ASP A 67 3.96 3.79 12.90
C ASP A 67 5.26 3.34 13.59
N VAL A 68 5.52 2.04 13.59
CA VAL A 68 6.74 1.44 14.15
C VAL A 68 7.92 1.49 13.17
N ASN A 69 7.69 1.25 11.88
CA ASN A 69 8.77 0.98 10.92
C ASN A 69 9.07 2.14 9.94
N ALA A 70 8.11 3.03 9.70
CA ALA A 70 8.16 3.99 8.59
C ALA A 70 7.32 5.25 8.87
N LYS A 71 7.37 5.73 10.12
CA LYS A 71 6.51 6.81 10.62
C LYS A 71 6.65 8.06 9.75
N GLY A 72 5.52 8.55 9.24
CA GLY A 72 5.46 9.74 8.38
C GLY A 72 5.85 9.50 6.91
N LEU A 73 6.38 8.33 6.55
CA LEU A 73 6.79 8.00 5.18
C LEU A 73 5.72 7.24 4.40
N VAL A 74 4.80 6.56 5.10
CA VAL A 74 3.73 5.77 4.51
C VAL A 74 2.38 6.47 4.64
N LYS A 75 1.64 6.56 3.54
CA LYS A 75 0.22 6.97 3.52
C LYS A 75 -0.64 5.83 2.97
N THR A 76 -1.85 5.68 3.50
CA THR A 76 -2.79 4.66 3.05
C THR A 76 -4.03 5.28 2.42
N PHE A 77 -4.46 4.69 1.30
CA PHE A 77 -5.63 5.11 0.54
C PHE A 77 -6.51 3.91 0.19
N GLU A 78 -7.76 4.18 -0.14
CA GLU A 78 -8.69 3.17 -0.64
C GLU A 78 -8.64 3.11 -2.16
N LEU A 79 -8.45 1.92 -2.70
CA LEU A 79 -8.49 1.61 -4.13
C LEU A 79 -9.90 1.15 -4.51
N LYS A 80 -10.58 1.92 -5.36
CA LYS A 80 -12.00 1.72 -5.72
C LYS A 80 -12.21 1.19 -7.15
N ASP A 81 -11.14 1.12 -7.93
CA ASP A 81 -11.12 0.59 -9.30
C ASP A 81 -9.80 -0.17 -9.56
N THR A 82 -9.65 -0.75 -10.76
CA THR A 82 -8.50 -1.60 -11.12
C THR A 82 -7.19 -0.84 -11.36
N PHE A 83 -7.21 0.49 -11.46
CA PHE A 83 -6.05 1.29 -11.87
C PHE A 83 -5.54 2.20 -10.74
N GLY A 84 -6.44 2.70 -9.90
CA GLY A 84 -6.11 3.68 -8.88
C GLY A 84 -5.52 4.94 -9.51
N PRO A 85 -4.56 5.61 -8.85
CA PRO A 85 -4.07 6.89 -9.32
C PRO A 85 -2.92 6.74 -10.34
N ALA A 86 -2.44 5.52 -10.58
CA ALA A 86 -1.24 5.23 -11.37
C ALA A 86 -1.28 5.82 -12.80
N PRO A 87 -2.41 5.81 -13.54
CA PRO A 87 -2.44 6.38 -14.89
C PRO A 87 -2.34 7.91 -14.96
N SER A 88 -2.62 8.62 -13.87
CA SER A 88 -2.83 10.08 -13.87
C SER A 88 -1.88 10.86 -12.95
N ARG A 89 -1.12 10.20 -12.08
CA ARG A 89 -0.18 10.86 -11.15
C ARG A 89 1.16 11.08 -11.83
N SER A 90 1.43 12.32 -12.23
CA SER A 90 2.74 12.73 -12.74
C SER A 90 3.78 12.96 -11.63
N ASP A 91 3.35 13.00 -10.37
CA ASP A 91 4.18 13.21 -9.17
C ASP A 91 4.48 11.90 -8.42
N CYS A 92 4.37 10.77 -9.13
CA CYS A 92 4.77 9.44 -8.69
C CYS A 92 5.74 8.87 -9.74
N ASP A 93 6.87 8.35 -9.27
CA ASP A 93 7.98 7.90 -10.12
C ASP A 93 8.30 6.41 -9.97
N GLY A 94 7.51 5.69 -9.16
CA GLY A 94 7.58 4.24 -9.05
C GLY A 94 6.25 3.55 -8.79
N ILE A 95 6.13 2.32 -9.30
CA ILE A 95 5.06 1.37 -8.98
C ILE A 95 5.74 0.05 -8.58
N VAL A 96 5.25 -0.57 -7.51
CA VAL A 96 5.75 -1.84 -6.98
C VAL A 96 4.62 -2.87 -6.97
#